data_AF-A0A7J6D4Y4-F1
#
_entry.id   AF-A0A7J6D4Y4-F1
#
_cell.length_a   1.000
_cell.length_b   1.000
_cell.length_c   1.000
_cell.angle_alpha   90.00
_cell.angle_beta   90.00
_cell.angle_gamma   90.00
#
_symmetry.space_group_name_H-M   'P 1'
#
loop_
_entity.id
_entity.type
_entity.pdbx_description
1 polymer ?
#
loop_
_entity_poly.entity_id
_entity_poly.type
_entity_poly.pdbx_seq_one_letter_code
_entity_poly.pdbx_strand_id
1 'polypeptide(L)'
;MKKARTPEDSIKRYHKVLQLVNGGFSKAEAYNMNVDRNTIVMQAPIAELAFANPEEYKALRATFKKGESIQRFSDLDGAWLSLM
;
A
#
# COMPACT_ATOMS: atom_id res chain seq x y z
N MET A 1 12.56 -5.65 -9.74
CA MET A 1 12.71 -5.16 -8.35
C MET A 1 12.28 -6.25 -7.37
N LYS A 2 12.80 -6.26 -6.13
CA LYS A 2 12.36 -7.21 -5.08
C LYS A 2 10.91 -6.91 -4.68
N LYS A 3 10.07 -7.93 -4.46
CA LYS A 3 8.70 -7.79 -3.89
C LYS A 3 8.78 -7.10 -2.52
N ALA A 4 7.81 -6.25 -2.15
CA ALA A 4 7.76 -5.79 -0.75
C ALA A 4 7.49 -6.98 0.15
N ARG A 5 8.20 -7.02 1.27
CA ARG A 5 8.08 -8.12 2.23
C ARG A 5 7.47 -7.67 3.54
N THR A 6 7.34 -6.36 3.74
CA THR A 6 6.79 -5.78 4.96
C THR A 6 5.82 -4.62 4.66
N PRO A 7 4.94 -4.26 5.61
CA PRO A 7 4.10 -3.07 5.49
C PRO A 7 4.92 -1.78 5.28
N GLU A 8 6.09 -1.65 5.90
CA GLU A 8 6.95 -0.46 5.77
C GLU A 8 7.54 -0.33 4.36
N ASP A 9 7.85 -1.45 3.69
CA ASP A 9 8.23 -1.43 2.28
C ASP A 9 7.11 -0.85 1.40
N SER A 10 5.85 -1.10 1.78
CA SER A 10 4.65 -0.63 1.06
C SER A 10 4.47 0.88 1.24
N ILE A 11 4.63 1.38 2.46
CA ILE A 11 4.60 2.83 2.75
C ILE A 11 5.72 3.57 2.01
N LYS A 12 6.96 3.06 2.06
CA LYS A 12 8.10 3.67 1.35
C LYS A 12 7.86 3.77 -0.16
N ARG A 13 7.21 2.77 -0.76
CA ARG A 13 6.85 2.79 -2.19
C ARG A 13 5.75 3.79 -2.47
N TYR A 14 4.74 3.86 -1.62
CA TYR A 14 3.67 4.84 -1.76
C TYR A 14 4.19 6.29 -1.71
N HIS A 15 5.12 6.60 -0.80
CA HIS A 15 5.76 7.92 -0.79
C HIS A 15 6.49 8.24 -2.10
N LYS A 16 7.14 7.27 -2.74
CA LYS A 16 7.74 7.46 -4.07
C LYS A 16 6.70 7.73 -5.15
N VAL A 17 5.56 7.04 -5.09
CA VAL A 17 4.43 7.29 -6.00
C VAL A 17 3.89 8.70 -5.80
N LEU A 18 3.71 9.16 -4.56
CA LEU A 18 3.29 10.54 -4.26
C LEU A 18 4.29 11.57 -4.79
N GLN A 19 5.60 11.32 -4.67
CA GLN A 19 6.63 12.20 -5.23
C GLN A 19 6.53 12.31 -6.76
N LEU A 20 6.28 11.20 -7.45
CA LEU A 20 6.06 11.20 -8.89
C LEU A 20 4.76 11.94 -9.25
N VAL A 21 3.67 11.69 -8.51
CA VAL A 21 2.40 12.39 -8.74
C VAL A 21 2.54 13.91 -8.56
N ASN A 22 3.24 14.33 -7.51
CA ASN A 22 3.54 15.74 -7.27
C ASN A 22 4.46 16.35 -8.34
N GLY A 23 5.20 15.52 -9.08
CA GLY A 23 6.00 15.89 -10.25
C GLY A 23 5.20 15.99 -11.56
N GLY A 24 3.87 15.79 -11.53
CA GLY A 24 3.00 15.92 -12.69
C GLY A 24 2.58 14.61 -13.35
N PHE A 25 3.00 13.45 -12.82
CA PHE A 25 2.54 12.15 -13.30
C PHE A 25 1.15 11.81 -12.76
N SER A 26 0.33 11.07 -13.50
CA SER A 26 -0.88 10.47 -12.93
C SER A 26 -0.52 9.36 -11.95
N LYS A 27 -1.44 9.05 -11.03
CA LYS A 27 -1.27 7.95 -10.06
C LYS A 27 -1.02 6.61 -10.79
N ALA A 28 -1.70 6.39 -11.92
CA ALA A 28 -1.53 5.19 -12.75
C ALA A 28 -0.13 5.10 -13.38
N GLU A 29 0.38 6.20 -13.92
CA GLU A 29 1.74 6.27 -14.48
C GLU A 29 2.80 6.06 -13.39
N ALA A 30 2.66 6.75 -12.26
CA ALA A 30 3.59 6.64 -11.14
C ALA A 30 3.68 5.22 -10.57
N TYR A 31 2.56 4.51 -10.53
CA TYR A 31 2.50 3.10 -10.13
C TYR A 31 3.14 2.17 -11.19
N ASN A 32 2.79 2.36 -12.47
CA ASN A 32 3.31 1.52 -13.55
C ASN A 32 4.81 1.70 -13.80
N MET A 33 5.38 2.86 -13.47
CA MET A 33 6.78 3.15 -13.74
C MET A 33 7.76 2.19 -13.05
N ASN A 34 7.41 1.57 -11.91
CA ASN A 34 8.34 0.71 -11.18
C ASN A 34 7.70 -0.32 -10.23
N VAL A 35 6.38 -0.50 -10.24
CA VAL A 35 5.68 -1.39 -9.31
C VAL A 35 4.79 -2.35 -10.09
N ASP A 36 4.95 -3.65 -9.84
CA ASP A 36 4.11 -4.70 -10.41
C ASP A 36 2.63 -4.48 -10.03
N ARG A 37 1.69 -4.77 -10.94
CA ARG A 37 0.25 -4.52 -10.72
C ARG A 37 -0.31 -5.20 -9.47
N ASN A 38 0.09 -6.44 -9.22
CA ASN A 38 -0.34 -7.15 -8.01
C ASN A 38 0.26 -6.52 -6.75
N THR A 39 1.47 -6.00 -6.88
CA THR A 39 2.15 -5.24 -5.83
C THR A 39 1.45 -3.91 -5.55
N ILE A 40 0.88 -3.23 -6.55
CA ILE A 40 0.08 -2.02 -6.36
C ILE A 40 -1.21 -2.34 -5.58
N VAL A 41 -1.95 -3.36 -6.04
CA VAL A 41 -3.22 -3.78 -5.41
C VAL A 41 -3.02 -4.24 -3.97
N MET A 42 -1.95 -4.97 -3.67
CA MET A 42 -1.68 -5.43 -2.30
C MET A 42 -1.16 -4.33 -1.37
N GLN A 43 -0.54 -3.27 -1.90
CA GLN A 43 0.17 -2.26 -1.10
C GLN A 43 -0.55 -0.94 -0.96
N ALA A 44 -1.37 -0.56 -1.94
CA ALA A 44 -2.16 0.65 -1.90
C ALA A 44 -3.07 0.68 -0.65
N PRO A 45 -3.81 -0.40 -0.28
CA PRO A 45 -4.62 -0.41 0.93
C PRO A 45 -3.80 -0.17 2.20
N ILE A 46 -2.62 -0.79 2.32
CA ILE A 46 -1.73 -0.62 3.49
C ILE A 46 -1.30 0.83 3.63
N ALA A 47 -0.87 1.43 2.52
CA ALA A 47 -0.34 2.77 2.52
C ALA A 47 -1.44 3.84 2.65
N GLU A 48 -2.60 3.61 2.04
CA GLU A 48 -3.77 4.47 2.15
C GLU A 48 -4.33 4.43 3.58
N LEU A 49 -4.42 3.25 4.20
CA LEU A 49 -4.77 3.13 5.62
C LEU A 49 -3.76 3.83 6.53
N ALA A 50 -2.46 3.64 6.29
CA ALA A 50 -1.41 4.31 7.06
C ALA A 50 -1.48 5.84 6.96
N PHE A 51 -1.95 6.36 5.82
CA PHE A 51 -2.09 7.79 5.59
C PHE A 51 -3.41 8.36 6.14
N ALA A 52 -4.53 7.68 5.89
CA ALA A 52 -5.87 8.13 6.26
C ALA A 52 -6.21 7.88 7.74
N ASN A 53 -5.76 6.74 8.29
CA ASN A 53 -6.00 6.36 9.69
C ASN A 53 -4.75 5.71 10.33
N PRO A 54 -3.76 6.52 10.74
CA PRO A 54 -2.49 6.03 11.27
C PRO A 54 -2.62 5.15 12.53
N GLU A 55 -3.64 5.39 13.37
CA GLU A 55 -3.85 4.62 14.61
C GLU A 55 -4.37 3.21 14.30
N GLU A 56 -5.32 3.08 13.37
CA GLU A 56 -5.82 1.79 12.90
C GLU A 56 -4.72 0.99 12.19
N TYR A 57 -3.91 1.66 11.37
CA TYR A 57 -2.71 1.05 10.78
C TYR A 57 -1.75 0.52 11.86
N LYS A 58 -1.44 1.30 12.91
CA LYS A 58 -0.55 0.86 14.01
C LYS A 58 -1.11 -0.37 14.72
N ALA A 59 -2.41 -0.38 15.03
CA ALA A 59 -3.07 -1.52 15.67
C ALA A 59 -2.95 -2.79 14.82
N LEU A 60 -3.26 -2.70 13.52
CA LEU A 60 -3.11 -3.80 12.58
C LEU A 60 -1.67 -4.26 12.43
N ARG A 61 -0.74 -3.31 12.29
CA ARG A 61 0.70 -3.58 12.18
C ARG A 61 1.24 -4.30 13.41
N ALA A 62 0.75 -3.98 14.61
CA ALA A 62 1.16 -4.62 15.86
C ALA A 62 0.78 -6.10 15.92
N THR A 63 -0.31 -6.49 15.24
CA THR A 63 -0.72 -7.90 15.14
C THR A 63 0.07 -8.69 14.09
N PHE A 64 0.77 -8.01 13.18
CA PHE A 64 1.42 -8.62 12.03
C PHE A 64 2.79 -9.23 12.39
N LYS A 65 2.91 -10.56 12.23
CA LYS A 65 4.15 -11.30 12.52
C LYS A 65 5.03 -11.49 11.28
N LYS A 66 6.34 -11.64 11.52
CA LYS A 66 7.32 -11.93 10.48
C LYS A 66 6.98 -13.26 9.80
N GLY A 67 6.71 -13.22 8.50
CA GLY A 67 6.33 -14.39 7.69
C GLY A 67 4.85 -14.45 7.30
N GLU A 68 4.00 -13.60 7.87
CA GLU A 68 2.61 -13.46 7.43
C GLU A 68 2.52 -12.73 6.08
N SER A 69 1.54 -13.13 5.25
CA SER A 69 1.31 -12.50 3.94
C SER A 69 0.72 -11.11 4.10
N ILE A 70 1.31 -10.14 3.41
CA ILE A 70 0.82 -8.75 3.37
C ILE A 70 -0.58 -8.63 2.76
N GLN A 71 -1.08 -9.67 2.07
CA GLN A 71 -2.47 -9.75 1.60
C GLN A 71 -3.51 -9.66 2.73
N ARG A 72 -3.15 -10.02 3.98
CA ARG A 72 -4.09 -9.88 5.11
C ARG A 72 -4.56 -8.45 5.33
N PHE A 73 -3.80 -7.45 4.86
CA PHE A 73 -4.23 -6.06 4.89
C PHE A 73 -5.22 -5.71 3.78
N SER A 74 -5.16 -6.41 2.64
CA SER A 74 -6.13 -6.26 1.55
C SER A 74 -7.47 -6.94 1.88
N ASP A 75 -7.45 -8.03 2.66
CA ASP A 75 -8.67 -8.75 3.07
C ASP A 75 -9.53 -7.98 4.07
N LEU A 76 -8.97 -6.96 4.73
CA LEU A 76 -9.70 -6.05 5.63
C LEU A 76 -10.40 -4.92 4.87
N ASP A 77 -10.06 -4.73 3.60
CA ASP A 77 -10.48 -3.60 2.76
C ASP A 77 -11.66 -3.96 1.82
N GLY A 78 -12.36 -5.07 2.10
CA GLY A 78 -13.55 -5.50 1.36
C GLY A 78 -14.76 -4.55 1.45
N ALA A 79 -14.71 -3.51 2.29
CA ALA A 79 -15.77 -2.54 2.45
C ALA A 79 -15.60 -1.27 1.59
N TRP A 80 -14.37 -0.90 1.20
CA TRP A 80 -14.10 0.39 0.54
C TRP A 80 -14.14 0.33 -0.99
N LEU A 81 -13.87 -0.84 -1.58
CA LEU A 81 -13.96 -1.05 -3.03
C LEU A 81 -15.40 -1.18 -3.57
N SER A 82 -16.41 -1.26 -2.70
CA SER A 82 -17.83 -1.31 -3.12
C SER A 82 -18.48 0.08 -3.29
N LEU A 83 -17.71 1.16 -3.10
CA LEU A 83 -18.18 2.55 -3.17
C LEU A 83 -17.48 3.39 -4.26
N MET A 84 -16.77 2.74 -5.20
CA MET A 84 -16.31 3.33 -6.45
C MET A 84 -16.93 2.61 -7.64
#